data_AF-A0A959ZGD9-F1
#
_entry.id   AF-A0A959ZGD9-F1
#
_cell.length_a   1.000
_cell.length_b   1.000
_cell.length_c   1.000
_cell.angle_alpha   90.00
_cell.angle_beta   90.00
_cell.angle_gamma   90.00
#
_symmetry.space_group_name_H-M   'P 1'
#
loop_
_entity.id
_entity.type
_entity.pdbx_description
1 polymer ?
#
loop_
_entity_poly.entity_id
_entity_poly.type
_entity_poly.pdbx_seq_one_letter_code
_entity_poly.pdbx_strand_id
1 'polypeptide(L)'
;MESLFAEYVADRSREAETPSGSFTGAAGGAACGDLARISLTVENGRIASAVFGTEGCAATRAACACVCEMVERQSVVEAARVGADRIDSELGGLSPARRHASVLAGDALHRALSAVASSGMTISEPVDGRVLVAVSGGVDSAVAALREKEAGSDVIAVTVKLWADPDTDGTKACCSPEAVLGARSLTHELGIPHFTLDLEGPFREKVVGEFLSGYGAGRTPNPCVLCNGDVRIAAMVDLADRLGAGKLVTGHYARVVEDEGGNLIAAGNDESKDQSYMLAALPPDVVARLDFPLAELSKQEVREIAERGGLSVARKPESQDLCFLAGQSKKDFLTRHGGLIDRKGPVVDESGETLGEHPGHHHFTVGQRRGLGVASTEPLYVLDTDARTNTVRVGRRNRLATDRVRVRNAVMHRDGGRVDRVRLRYHTDPVPARVEAGAGTHKHLELKLDRPFDGPAPGQAAVLMSGDVVVGHATIARQSGSK
;
A
#
# COMPACT_ATOMS: atom_id res chain seq x y z
N MET A 1 -23.14 -33.90 -15.67
CA MET A 1 -23.32 -32.71 -14.81
C MET A 1 -23.61 -33.14 -13.38
N GLU A 2 -24.65 -33.94 -13.11
CA GLU A 2 -24.91 -34.47 -11.75
C GLU A 2 -23.89 -35.54 -11.27
N SER A 3 -23.18 -36.23 -12.17
CA SER A 3 -22.23 -37.31 -11.78
C SER A 3 -20.99 -36.79 -11.04
N LEU A 4 -20.28 -35.79 -11.59
CA LEU A 4 -19.06 -35.22 -11.01
C LEU A 4 -19.32 -34.54 -9.65
N PHE A 5 -20.40 -33.77 -9.55
CA PHE A 5 -20.79 -33.17 -8.28
C PHE A 5 -21.08 -34.26 -7.23
N ALA A 6 -21.82 -35.32 -7.60
CA ALA A 6 -22.12 -36.42 -6.67
C ALA A 6 -20.85 -37.18 -6.24
N GLU A 7 -19.88 -37.36 -7.15
CA GLU A 7 -18.56 -37.93 -6.84
C GLU A 7 -17.83 -37.11 -5.77
N TYR A 8 -17.72 -35.79 -5.95
CA TYR A 8 -17.08 -34.92 -4.96
C TYR A 8 -17.83 -34.81 -3.64
N VAL A 9 -19.16 -34.89 -3.65
CA VAL A 9 -19.96 -34.94 -2.42
C VAL A 9 -19.66 -36.21 -1.62
N ALA A 10 -19.41 -37.32 -2.31
CA ALA A 10 -19.10 -38.62 -1.74
C ALA A 10 -17.61 -38.78 -1.39
N ASP A 11 -16.72 -38.01 -2.02
CA ASP A 11 -15.28 -38.05 -1.73
C ASP A 11 -14.99 -37.65 -0.28
N ARG A 12 -14.31 -38.56 0.43
CA ARG A 12 -13.83 -38.43 1.81
C ARG A 12 -12.32 -38.59 1.89
N SER A 13 -11.64 -38.89 0.77
CA SER A 13 -10.23 -39.26 0.73
C SER A 13 -9.30 -38.15 1.24
N ARG A 14 -9.74 -36.89 1.12
CA ARG A 14 -9.00 -35.69 1.52
C ARG A 14 -9.64 -34.93 2.69
N GLU A 15 -10.71 -35.47 3.26
CA GLU A 15 -11.34 -34.95 4.47
C GLU A 15 -10.60 -35.54 5.68
N ALA A 16 -9.60 -34.82 6.19
CA ALA A 16 -8.66 -35.36 7.15
C ALA A 16 -8.21 -34.32 8.19
N GLU A 17 -7.60 -34.82 9.28
CA GLU A 17 -6.94 -33.95 10.25
C GLU A 17 -5.83 -33.13 9.60
N THR A 18 -5.63 -31.92 10.11
CA THR A 18 -4.63 -30.98 9.61
C THR A 18 -3.21 -31.52 9.86
N PRO A 19 -2.40 -31.80 8.82
CA PRO A 19 -1.04 -32.28 8.99
C PRO A 19 -0.18 -31.25 9.73
N SER A 20 0.73 -31.74 10.57
CA SER A 20 1.68 -30.88 11.26
C SER A 20 2.56 -30.12 10.26
N GLY A 21 2.78 -28.82 10.50
CA GLY A 21 3.58 -27.97 9.61
C GLY A 21 2.89 -27.56 8.31
N SER A 22 1.60 -27.89 8.13
CA SER A 22 0.84 -27.43 6.98
C SER A 22 0.47 -25.95 7.06
N PHE A 23 0.31 -25.33 5.89
CA PHE A 23 -0.21 -23.99 5.72
C PHE A 23 -1.73 -24.05 5.60
N THR A 24 -2.44 -23.50 6.58
CA THR A 24 -3.89 -23.61 6.66
C THR A 24 -4.56 -22.27 6.40
N GLY A 25 -5.58 -22.28 5.54
CA GLY A 25 -6.50 -21.17 5.34
C GLY A 25 -7.92 -21.59 5.69
N ALA A 26 -8.66 -20.67 6.31
CA ALA A 26 -10.07 -20.87 6.64
C ALA A 26 -10.92 -19.68 6.17
N ALA A 27 -12.08 -19.98 5.59
CA ALA A 27 -13.05 -19.02 5.12
C ALA A 27 -14.45 -19.41 5.58
N GLY A 28 -15.22 -18.44 6.06
CA GLY A 28 -16.59 -18.64 6.52
C GLY A 28 -17.34 -17.33 6.53
N GLY A 29 -18.55 -17.31 7.09
CA GLY A 29 -19.38 -16.11 7.17
C GLY A 29 -20.23 -15.84 5.93
N ALA A 30 -20.39 -16.84 5.06
CA ALA A 30 -21.50 -16.81 4.10
C ALA A 30 -22.83 -16.79 4.86
N ALA A 31 -23.89 -16.25 4.25
CA ALA A 31 -25.21 -16.16 4.88
C ALA A 31 -25.77 -17.52 5.35
N CYS A 32 -25.27 -18.64 4.80
CA CYS A 32 -25.61 -20.00 5.21
C CYS A 32 -24.90 -20.48 6.49
N GLY A 33 -23.85 -19.80 6.96
CA GLY A 33 -23.05 -20.19 8.13
C GLY A 33 -21.93 -21.20 7.83
N ASP A 34 -21.74 -21.59 6.57
CA ASP A 34 -20.73 -22.56 6.17
C ASP A 34 -19.29 -22.07 6.46
N LEU A 35 -18.43 -23.02 6.81
CA LEU A 35 -17.00 -22.86 7.04
C LEU A 35 -16.22 -23.87 6.17
N ALA A 36 -15.21 -23.37 5.47
CA ALA A 36 -14.25 -24.15 4.71
C ALA A 36 -12.85 -23.96 5.27
N ARG A 37 -12.08 -25.04 5.36
CA ARG A 37 -10.68 -25.05 5.73
C ARG A 37 -9.90 -25.88 4.72
N ILE A 38 -8.79 -25.34 4.22
CA ILE A 38 -7.85 -26.00 3.32
C ILE A 38 -6.47 -25.96 3.99
N SER A 39 -5.77 -27.08 4.02
CA SER A 39 -4.42 -27.19 4.56
C SER A 39 -3.47 -27.83 3.55
N LEU A 40 -2.34 -27.17 3.32
CA LEU A 40 -1.36 -27.54 2.28
C LEU A 40 -0.03 -27.90 2.93
N THR A 41 0.54 -29.04 2.57
CA THR A 41 1.96 -29.33 2.83
C THR A 41 2.75 -28.96 1.58
N VAL A 42 3.78 -28.14 1.73
CA VAL A 42 4.57 -27.63 0.60
C VAL A 42 6.02 -28.11 0.70
N GLU A 43 6.50 -28.71 -0.38
CA GLU A 43 7.87 -29.21 -0.50
C GLU A 43 8.45 -28.74 -1.85
N ASN A 44 9.60 -28.08 -1.82
CA ASN A 44 10.32 -27.60 -3.02
C ASN A 44 9.40 -26.82 -4.00
N GLY A 45 8.56 -25.92 -3.47
CA GLY A 45 7.66 -25.10 -4.28
C GLY A 45 6.43 -25.84 -4.86
N ARG A 46 6.18 -27.09 -4.44
CA ARG A 46 5.02 -27.89 -4.88
C ARG A 46 4.17 -28.32 -3.70
N ILE A 47 2.87 -28.47 -3.93
CA ILE A 47 1.92 -28.95 -2.93
C ILE A 47 2.05 -30.48 -2.85
N ALA A 48 2.72 -30.97 -1.82
CA ALA A 48 2.93 -32.40 -1.58
C ALA A 48 1.62 -33.11 -1.19
N SER A 49 0.78 -32.44 -0.39
CA SER A 49 -0.56 -32.89 -0.02
C SER A 49 -1.49 -31.71 0.24
N ALA A 50 -2.78 -31.92 -0.03
CA ALA A 50 -3.84 -30.97 0.25
C ALA A 50 -5.01 -31.69 0.94
N VAL A 51 -5.39 -31.23 2.12
CA VAL A 51 -6.54 -31.77 2.87
C VAL A 51 -7.51 -30.66 3.22
N PHE A 52 -8.76 -31.03 3.47
CA PHE A 52 -9.80 -30.08 3.84
C PHE A 52 -10.56 -30.50 5.09
N GLY A 53 -11.19 -29.51 5.72
CA GLY A 53 -12.22 -29.69 6.72
C GLY A 53 -13.36 -28.71 6.44
N THR A 54 -14.60 -29.14 6.65
CA THR A 54 -15.78 -28.30 6.38
C THR A 54 -16.86 -28.47 7.43
N GLU A 55 -17.52 -27.37 7.76
CA GLU A 55 -18.79 -27.37 8.49
C GLU A 55 -19.80 -26.66 7.59
N GLY A 56 -20.79 -27.36 7.06
CA GLY A 56 -21.71 -26.73 6.11
C GLY A 56 -22.39 -27.69 5.15
N CYS A 57 -22.89 -27.14 4.04
CA CYS A 57 -23.65 -27.90 3.07
C CYS A 57 -22.79 -28.85 2.22
N ALA A 58 -23.45 -29.81 1.56
CA ALA A 58 -22.80 -30.76 0.66
C ALA A 58 -22.03 -30.08 -0.49
N ALA A 59 -22.47 -28.90 -0.94
CA ALA A 59 -21.80 -28.16 -1.99
C ALA A 59 -20.44 -27.61 -1.53
N THR A 60 -20.36 -27.05 -0.31
CA THR A 60 -19.10 -26.56 0.28
C THR A 60 -18.09 -27.68 0.42
N ARG A 61 -18.56 -28.85 0.85
CA ARG A 61 -17.72 -30.05 0.94
C ARG A 61 -17.19 -30.51 -0.42
N ALA A 62 -18.08 -30.60 -1.42
CA ALA A 62 -17.69 -30.95 -2.77
C ALA A 62 -16.66 -29.96 -3.36
N ALA A 63 -16.87 -28.66 -3.14
CA ALA A 63 -15.94 -27.61 -3.58
C ALA A 63 -14.58 -27.72 -2.89
N CYS A 64 -14.52 -28.05 -1.60
CA CYS A 64 -13.25 -28.26 -0.91
C CYS A 64 -12.51 -29.51 -1.38
N ALA A 65 -13.24 -30.62 -1.59
CA ALA A 65 -12.66 -31.84 -2.16
C ALA A 65 -12.08 -31.59 -3.56
N CYS A 66 -12.84 -30.92 -4.41
CA CYS A 66 -12.43 -30.48 -5.74
C CYS A 66 -11.17 -29.60 -5.69
N VAL A 67 -11.14 -28.59 -4.83
CA VAL A 67 -9.94 -27.75 -4.63
C VAL A 67 -8.72 -28.58 -4.27
N CYS A 68 -8.83 -29.49 -3.28
CA CYS A 68 -7.68 -30.29 -2.87
C CYS A 68 -7.18 -31.19 -3.99
N GLU A 69 -8.07 -31.82 -4.76
CA GLU A 69 -7.67 -32.62 -5.93
C GLU A 69 -6.98 -31.76 -7.00
N MET A 70 -7.52 -30.57 -7.31
CA MET A 70 -6.97 -29.68 -8.33
C MET A 70 -5.54 -29.20 -8.02
N VAL A 71 -5.22 -28.98 -6.74
CA VAL A 71 -3.96 -28.37 -6.33
C VAL A 71 -2.90 -29.37 -5.87
N GLU A 72 -3.30 -30.59 -5.49
CA GLU A 72 -2.37 -31.63 -5.07
C GLU A 72 -1.37 -31.95 -6.21
N ARG A 73 -0.08 -32.02 -5.87
CA ARG A 73 1.07 -32.19 -6.78
C ARG A 73 1.32 -31.05 -7.78
N GLN A 74 0.52 -29.98 -7.75
CA GLN A 74 0.78 -28.78 -8.53
C GLN A 74 1.90 -27.93 -7.90
N SER A 75 2.49 -27.04 -8.69
CA SER A 75 3.31 -25.97 -8.11
C SER A 75 2.41 -24.99 -7.33
N VAL A 76 2.97 -24.31 -6.33
CA VAL A 76 2.22 -23.28 -5.59
C VAL A 76 1.75 -22.16 -6.53
N VAL A 77 2.55 -21.81 -7.55
CA VAL A 77 2.18 -20.80 -8.56
C VAL A 77 0.97 -21.25 -9.40
N GLU A 78 0.91 -22.52 -9.80
CA GLU A 78 -0.25 -23.03 -10.56
C GLU A 78 -1.51 -23.14 -9.68
N ALA A 79 -1.36 -23.53 -8.41
CA ALA A 79 -2.46 -23.55 -7.46
C ALA A 79 -3.06 -22.14 -7.24
N ALA A 80 -2.24 -21.09 -7.31
CA ALA A 80 -2.67 -19.70 -7.21
C ALA A 80 -3.55 -19.22 -8.39
N ARG A 81 -3.70 -20.01 -9.46
CA ARG A 81 -4.66 -19.77 -10.56
C ARG A 81 -6.06 -20.30 -10.25
N VAL A 82 -6.23 -21.10 -9.22
CA VAL A 82 -7.53 -21.72 -8.89
C VAL A 82 -8.41 -20.68 -8.21
N GLY A 83 -9.47 -20.25 -8.91
CA GLY A 83 -10.49 -19.32 -8.43
C GLY A 83 -11.88 -19.93 -8.42
N ALA A 84 -12.87 -19.18 -7.91
CA ALA A 84 -14.24 -19.64 -7.75
C ALA A 84 -14.87 -20.13 -9.08
N ASP A 85 -14.62 -19.44 -10.20
CA ASP A 85 -15.17 -19.83 -11.50
C ASP A 85 -14.56 -21.13 -12.03
N ARG A 86 -13.27 -21.37 -11.77
CA ARG A 86 -12.61 -22.62 -12.16
C ARG A 86 -13.13 -23.80 -11.34
N ILE A 87 -13.30 -23.60 -10.02
CA ILE A 87 -13.88 -24.61 -9.12
C ILE A 87 -15.33 -24.91 -9.55
N ASP A 88 -16.11 -23.87 -9.84
CA ASP A 88 -17.49 -24.02 -10.30
C ASP A 88 -17.58 -24.82 -11.60
N SER A 89 -16.73 -24.50 -12.58
CA SER A 89 -16.65 -25.23 -13.84
C SER A 89 -16.27 -26.70 -13.65
N GLU A 90 -15.32 -26.99 -12.76
CA GLU A 90 -14.85 -28.36 -12.47
C GLU A 90 -15.96 -29.21 -11.82
N LEU A 91 -16.79 -28.58 -10.98
CA LEU A 91 -17.98 -29.20 -10.38
C LEU A 91 -19.14 -29.36 -11.37
N GLY A 92 -18.96 -28.99 -12.65
CA GLY A 92 -19.98 -29.06 -13.69
C GLY A 92 -20.95 -27.88 -13.70
N GLY A 93 -20.62 -26.77 -13.03
CA GLY A 93 -21.43 -25.56 -12.91
C GLY A 93 -22.46 -25.66 -11.78
N LEU A 94 -22.19 -25.07 -10.62
CA LEU A 94 -23.15 -25.06 -9.53
C LEU A 94 -24.30 -24.09 -9.83
N SER A 95 -25.47 -24.39 -9.27
CA SER A 95 -26.59 -23.44 -9.33
C SER A 95 -26.22 -22.13 -8.61
N PRO A 96 -26.84 -20.99 -8.96
CA PRO A 96 -26.56 -19.70 -8.33
C PRO A 96 -26.67 -19.74 -6.79
N ALA A 97 -27.59 -20.53 -6.25
CA ALA A 97 -27.77 -20.71 -4.81
C ALA A 97 -26.59 -21.43 -4.14
N ARG A 98 -25.82 -22.25 -4.87
CA ARG A 98 -24.70 -23.06 -4.38
C ARG A 98 -23.33 -22.49 -4.73
N ARG A 99 -23.23 -21.49 -5.62
CA ARG A 99 -21.96 -20.87 -6.04
C ARG A 99 -21.13 -20.31 -4.87
N HIS A 100 -21.78 -19.96 -3.75
CA HIS A 100 -21.08 -19.57 -2.52
C HIS A 100 -20.06 -20.61 -2.04
N ALA A 101 -20.30 -21.91 -2.28
CA ALA A 101 -19.39 -23.00 -1.95
C ALA A 101 -18.04 -22.86 -2.66
N SER A 102 -18.05 -22.59 -3.97
CA SER A 102 -16.82 -22.38 -4.76
C SER A 102 -16.05 -21.15 -4.30
N VAL A 103 -16.77 -20.08 -3.90
CA VAL A 103 -16.15 -18.87 -3.33
C VAL A 103 -15.48 -19.18 -2.00
N LEU A 104 -16.17 -19.86 -1.08
CA LEU A 104 -15.62 -20.23 0.23
C LEU A 104 -14.39 -21.15 0.12
N ALA A 105 -14.48 -22.19 -0.72
CA ALA A 105 -13.36 -23.11 -0.93
C ALA A 105 -12.15 -22.41 -1.55
N GLY A 106 -12.38 -21.55 -2.56
CA GLY A 106 -11.34 -20.71 -3.15
C GLY A 106 -10.71 -19.75 -2.13
N ASP A 107 -11.52 -19.12 -1.26
CA ASP A 107 -11.01 -18.25 -0.20
C ASP A 107 -10.15 -19.00 0.81
N ALA A 108 -10.58 -20.18 1.23
CA ALA A 108 -9.79 -21.02 2.12
C ALA A 108 -8.46 -21.41 1.49
N LEU A 109 -8.44 -21.80 0.20
CA LEU A 109 -7.21 -22.07 -0.54
C LEU A 109 -6.28 -20.85 -0.57
N HIS A 110 -6.79 -19.68 -0.96
CA HIS A 110 -5.97 -18.47 -1.11
C HIS A 110 -5.45 -17.93 0.22
N ARG A 111 -6.15 -18.18 1.32
CA ARG A 111 -5.63 -17.92 2.67
C ARG A 111 -4.49 -18.88 3.05
N ALA A 112 -4.57 -20.15 2.65
CA ALA A 112 -3.47 -21.10 2.83
C ALA A 112 -2.24 -20.67 1.99
N LEU A 113 -2.45 -20.28 0.73
CA LEU A 113 -1.39 -19.76 -0.15
C LEU A 113 -0.79 -18.44 0.37
N SER A 114 -1.59 -17.59 1.02
CA SER A 114 -1.10 -16.38 1.69
C SER A 114 -0.18 -16.71 2.87
N ALA A 115 -0.49 -17.77 3.64
CA ALA A 115 0.41 -18.29 4.67
C ALA A 115 1.71 -18.84 4.07
N VAL A 116 1.66 -19.54 2.94
CA VAL A 116 2.87 -19.95 2.19
C VAL A 116 3.69 -18.72 1.77
N ALA A 117 3.05 -17.71 1.16
CA ALA A 117 3.70 -16.48 0.73
C ALA A 117 4.31 -15.66 1.88
N SER A 118 3.82 -15.85 3.11
CA SER A 118 4.32 -15.16 4.30
C SER A 118 5.36 -15.97 5.09
N SER A 119 5.66 -17.21 4.68
CA SER A 119 6.50 -18.16 5.43
C SER A 119 8.01 -17.96 5.29
N GLY A 120 8.46 -17.12 4.35
CA GLY A 120 9.87 -16.98 3.97
C GLY A 120 10.42 -18.11 3.09
N MET A 121 9.63 -19.15 2.81
CA MET A 121 10.01 -20.24 1.92
C MET A 121 10.23 -19.77 0.47
N THR A 122 11.24 -20.30 -0.21
CA THR A 122 11.37 -20.21 -1.67
C THR A 122 10.26 -21.02 -2.35
N ILE A 123 9.45 -20.36 -3.16
CA ILE A 123 8.25 -20.92 -3.79
C ILE A 123 8.53 -21.43 -5.21
N SER A 124 9.43 -20.77 -5.93
CA SER A 124 9.82 -21.16 -7.29
C SER A 124 11.28 -20.79 -7.53
N GLU A 125 11.95 -21.61 -8.34
CA GLU A 125 13.23 -21.25 -8.96
C GLU A 125 13.06 -20.01 -9.86
N PRO A 126 14.13 -19.23 -10.11
CA PRO A 126 14.12 -18.11 -11.04
C PRO A 126 13.60 -18.51 -12.43
N VAL A 127 12.70 -17.69 -12.98
CA VAL A 127 12.16 -17.87 -14.33
C VAL A 127 12.46 -16.61 -15.14
N ASP A 128 13.11 -16.80 -16.29
CA ASP A 128 13.42 -15.69 -17.20
C ASP A 128 12.12 -15.03 -17.70
N GLY A 129 12.09 -13.70 -17.71
CA GLY A 129 10.90 -12.92 -18.08
C GLY A 129 9.73 -12.98 -17.08
N ARG A 130 9.90 -13.59 -15.89
CA ARG A 130 8.86 -13.55 -14.84
C ARG A 130 8.84 -12.24 -14.09
N VAL A 131 7.63 -11.68 -13.95
CA VAL A 131 7.38 -10.42 -13.24
C VAL A 131 6.31 -10.59 -12.17
N LEU A 132 6.51 -9.95 -11.02
CA LEU A 132 5.49 -9.83 -9.99
C LEU A 132 4.77 -8.48 -10.17
N VAL A 133 3.46 -8.48 -10.40
CA VAL A 133 2.68 -7.25 -10.57
C VAL A 133 1.87 -6.95 -9.30
N ALA A 134 2.05 -5.77 -8.72
CA ALA A 134 1.27 -5.33 -7.58
C ALA A 134 -0.12 -4.84 -8.00
N VAL A 135 -1.18 -5.59 -7.64
CA VAL A 135 -2.58 -5.32 -8.00
C VAL A 135 -3.37 -4.86 -6.78
N SER A 136 -3.81 -3.59 -6.77
CA SER A 136 -4.59 -3.00 -5.66
C SER A 136 -6.11 -3.01 -5.90
N GLY A 137 -6.56 -3.62 -7.00
CA GLY A 137 -7.97 -3.60 -7.42
C GLY A 137 -8.43 -2.25 -7.98
N GLY A 138 -7.49 -1.37 -8.33
CA GLY A 138 -7.72 -0.13 -9.09
C GLY A 138 -7.33 -0.29 -10.57
N VAL A 139 -7.79 0.67 -11.40
CA VAL A 139 -7.56 0.68 -12.85
C VAL A 139 -6.08 0.62 -13.21
N ASP A 140 -5.23 1.43 -12.58
CA ASP A 140 -3.82 1.55 -12.95
C ASP A 140 -3.09 0.22 -12.82
N SER A 141 -3.20 -0.42 -11.66
CA SER A 141 -2.55 -1.72 -11.44
C SER A 141 -3.10 -2.84 -12.31
N ALA A 142 -4.39 -2.76 -12.68
CA ALA A 142 -5.02 -3.72 -13.58
C ALA A 142 -4.48 -3.59 -15.01
N VAL A 143 -4.34 -2.35 -15.48
CA VAL A 143 -3.75 -2.05 -16.80
C VAL A 143 -2.27 -2.43 -16.82
N ALA A 144 -1.52 -2.19 -15.74
CA ALA A 144 -0.13 -2.63 -15.63
C ALA A 144 -0.02 -4.16 -15.79
N ALA A 145 -0.87 -4.94 -15.10
CA ALA A 145 -0.89 -6.40 -15.24
C ALA A 145 -1.27 -6.86 -16.66
N LEU A 146 -2.26 -6.21 -17.28
CA LEU A 146 -2.67 -6.50 -18.65
C LEU A 146 -1.53 -6.23 -19.65
N ARG A 147 -0.83 -5.10 -19.52
CA ARG A 147 0.28 -4.74 -20.42
C ARG A 147 1.43 -5.73 -20.34
N GLU A 148 1.82 -6.16 -19.14
CA GLU A 148 2.86 -7.19 -18.98
C GLU A 148 2.45 -8.52 -19.61
N LYS A 149 1.18 -8.90 -19.45
CA LYS A 149 0.64 -10.10 -20.09
C LYS A 149 0.66 -9.98 -21.61
N GLU A 150 0.25 -8.84 -22.17
CA GLU A 150 0.27 -8.57 -23.62
C GLU A 150 1.71 -8.50 -24.17
N ALA A 151 2.68 -8.09 -23.35
CA ALA A 151 4.09 -8.10 -23.69
C ALA A 151 4.71 -9.52 -23.68
N GLY A 152 3.96 -10.53 -23.20
CA GLY A 152 4.41 -11.92 -23.14
C GLY A 152 5.19 -12.28 -21.89
N SER A 153 5.23 -11.42 -20.87
CA SER A 153 5.86 -11.69 -19.57
C SER A 153 5.15 -12.85 -18.85
N ASP A 154 5.90 -13.64 -18.07
CA ASP A 154 5.29 -14.61 -17.14
C ASP A 154 4.80 -13.86 -15.89
N VAL A 155 3.55 -13.43 -15.92
CA VAL A 155 2.98 -12.55 -14.90
C VAL A 155 2.48 -13.36 -13.70
N ILE A 156 2.91 -12.95 -12.51
CA ILE A 156 2.26 -13.30 -11.24
C ILE A 156 1.71 -12.03 -10.61
N ALA A 157 0.49 -12.06 -10.07
CA ALA A 157 -0.08 -10.93 -9.36
C ALA A 157 0.06 -11.07 -7.84
N VAL A 158 0.26 -9.94 -7.16
CA VAL A 158 0.19 -9.86 -5.69
C VAL A 158 -0.73 -8.71 -5.26
N THR A 159 -1.56 -8.97 -4.25
CA THR A 159 -2.26 -7.93 -3.48
C THR A 159 -1.75 -7.91 -2.06
N VAL A 160 -1.56 -6.72 -1.51
CA VAL A 160 -1.10 -6.55 -0.12
C VAL A 160 -2.28 -6.18 0.76
N LYS A 161 -2.47 -6.96 1.83
CA LYS A 161 -3.41 -6.64 2.92
C LYS A 161 -2.65 -5.82 3.97
N LEU A 162 -3.05 -4.57 4.19
CA LEU A 162 -2.35 -3.65 5.10
C LEU A 162 -3.17 -3.31 6.34
N TRP A 163 -4.49 -3.21 6.21
CA TRP A 163 -5.34 -2.77 7.29
C TRP A 163 -6.75 -3.35 7.12
N ALA A 164 -7.26 -3.92 8.20
CA ALA A 164 -8.65 -4.31 8.33
C ALA A 164 -9.19 -3.75 9.64
N ASP A 165 -10.28 -3.00 9.55
CA ASP A 165 -10.96 -2.45 10.71
C ASP A 165 -12.45 -2.77 10.58
N PRO A 166 -13.00 -3.63 11.46
CA PRO A 166 -14.39 -4.10 11.38
C PRO A 166 -15.43 -2.98 11.40
N ASP A 167 -15.08 -1.81 11.95
CA ASP A 167 -15.97 -0.66 12.07
C ASP A 167 -15.79 0.36 10.92
N THR A 168 -15.09 -0.04 9.85
CA THR A 168 -14.88 0.79 8.64
C THR A 168 -15.54 0.17 7.42
N ASP A 169 -15.79 1.02 6.42
CA ASP A 169 -16.25 0.55 5.11
C ASP A 169 -15.05 0.01 4.32
N GLY A 170 -14.85 -1.30 4.41
CA GLY A 170 -13.78 -2.02 3.70
C GLY A 170 -13.75 -1.73 2.20
N THR A 171 -14.88 -1.40 1.57
CA THR A 171 -14.91 -1.09 0.12
C THR A 171 -14.16 0.19 -0.26
N LYS A 172 -13.93 1.08 0.71
CA LYS A 172 -13.20 2.35 0.51
C LYS A 172 -11.70 2.23 0.72
N ALA A 173 -11.21 1.13 1.28
CA ALA A 173 -9.79 0.84 1.41
C ALA A 173 -9.31 -0.04 0.25
N CYS A 174 -8.19 0.34 -0.39
CA CYS A 174 -7.59 -0.43 -1.48
C CYS A 174 -6.93 -1.76 -1.04
N CYS A 175 -6.89 -2.02 0.27
CA CYS A 175 -6.20 -3.15 0.88
C CYS A 175 -7.09 -3.92 1.88
N SER A 176 -8.41 -3.75 1.79
CA SER A 176 -9.40 -4.49 2.58
C SER A 176 -9.58 -5.92 2.09
N PRO A 177 -10.23 -6.79 2.88
CA PRO A 177 -10.64 -8.11 2.41
C PRO A 177 -11.42 -8.06 1.09
N GLU A 178 -12.37 -7.14 0.92
CA GLU A 178 -13.16 -7.00 -0.30
C GLU A 178 -12.31 -6.58 -1.49
N ALA A 179 -11.34 -5.68 -1.28
CA ALA A 179 -10.40 -5.26 -2.32
C ALA A 179 -9.49 -6.40 -2.77
N VAL A 180 -9.04 -7.25 -1.84
CA VAL A 180 -8.26 -8.46 -2.14
C VAL A 180 -9.07 -9.44 -3.00
N LEU A 181 -10.33 -9.69 -2.64
CA LEU A 181 -11.22 -10.57 -3.42
C LEU A 181 -11.44 -10.02 -4.83
N GLY A 182 -11.69 -8.72 -4.97
CA GLY A 182 -11.86 -8.06 -6.27
C GLY A 182 -10.60 -8.10 -7.13
N ALA A 183 -9.43 -7.83 -6.54
CA ALA A 183 -8.15 -7.92 -7.24
C ALA A 183 -7.86 -9.34 -7.71
N ARG A 184 -8.11 -10.35 -6.86
CA ARG A 184 -7.94 -11.76 -7.21
C ARG A 184 -8.86 -12.19 -8.35
N SER A 185 -10.15 -11.84 -8.29
CA SER A 185 -11.12 -12.14 -9.36
C SER A 185 -10.66 -11.57 -10.70
N LEU A 186 -10.29 -10.29 -10.71
CA LEU A 186 -9.76 -9.59 -11.88
C LEU A 186 -8.52 -10.31 -12.46
N THR A 187 -7.59 -10.73 -11.61
CA THR A 187 -6.39 -11.44 -12.09
C THR A 187 -6.71 -12.83 -12.62
N HIS A 188 -7.69 -13.54 -12.04
CA HIS A 188 -8.15 -14.83 -12.54
C HIS A 188 -8.90 -14.72 -13.86
N GLU A 189 -9.67 -13.65 -14.10
CA GLU A 189 -10.26 -13.32 -15.41
C GLU A 189 -9.17 -13.15 -16.48
N LEU A 190 -8.03 -12.60 -16.09
CA LEU A 190 -6.83 -12.51 -16.93
C LEU A 190 -6.03 -13.81 -16.97
N GLY A 191 -6.44 -14.87 -16.29
CA GLY A 191 -5.70 -16.12 -16.20
C GLY A 191 -4.30 -15.93 -15.58
N ILE A 192 -4.15 -15.01 -14.63
CA ILE A 192 -2.91 -14.70 -13.91
C ILE A 192 -2.99 -15.32 -12.50
N PRO A 193 -1.94 -16.03 -12.02
CA PRO A 193 -1.90 -16.53 -10.65
C PRO A 193 -1.83 -15.37 -9.66
N HIS A 194 -2.51 -15.50 -8.53
CA HIS A 194 -2.64 -14.42 -7.55
C HIS A 194 -2.20 -14.86 -6.15
N PHE A 195 -1.39 -14.02 -5.52
CA PHE A 195 -1.02 -14.16 -4.11
C PHE A 195 -1.55 -12.97 -3.31
N THR A 196 -1.85 -13.24 -2.04
CA THR A 196 -2.08 -12.19 -1.05
C THR A 196 -0.93 -12.19 -0.05
N LEU A 197 -0.33 -11.02 0.20
CA LEU A 197 0.67 -10.83 1.24
C LEU A 197 0.03 -10.08 2.41
N ASP A 198 -0.02 -10.71 3.60
CA ASP A 198 -0.53 -10.05 4.81
C ASP A 198 0.59 -9.28 5.50
N LEU A 199 0.49 -7.95 5.46
CA LEU A 199 1.42 -7.02 6.10
C LEU A 199 0.72 -6.19 7.19
N GLU A 200 -0.42 -6.63 7.72
CA GLU A 200 -1.20 -5.85 8.69
C GLU A 200 -0.41 -5.55 9.97
N GLY A 201 0.35 -6.52 10.47
CA GLY A 201 1.23 -6.35 11.64
C GLY A 201 2.31 -5.28 11.41
N PRO A 202 3.23 -5.49 10.43
CA PRO A 202 4.26 -4.51 10.10
C PRO A 202 3.72 -3.12 9.76
N PHE A 203 2.58 -3.06 9.07
CA PHE A 203 1.92 -1.79 8.72
C PHE A 203 1.37 -1.07 9.96
N ARG A 204 0.69 -1.80 10.86
CA ARG A 204 0.18 -1.24 12.13
C ARG A 204 1.32 -0.66 12.97
N GLU A 205 2.41 -1.40 13.11
CA GLU A 205 3.56 -0.99 13.90
C GLU A 205 4.29 0.21 13.28
N LYS A 206 4.75 0.07 12.04
CA LYS A 206 5.67 1.03 11.42
C LYS A 206 4.94 2.25 10.85
N VAL A 207 3.76 2.07 10.25
CA VAL A 207 3.07 3.16 9.53
C VAL A 207 2.03 3.82 10.43
N VAL A 208 1.08 3.03 10.97
CA VAL A 208 0.01 3.58 11.81
C VAL A 208 0.58 4.06 13.14
N GLY A 209 1.50 3.33 13.76
CA GLY A 209 2.19 3.74 14.98
C GLY A 209 2.92 5.09 14.87
N GLU A 210 3.71 5.29 13.81
CA GLU A 210 4.38 6.59 13.56
C GLU A 210 3.38 7.70 13.23
N PHE A 211 2.29 7.38 12.52
CA PHE A 211 1.22 8.33 12.24
C PHE A 211 0.59 8.84 13.55
N LEU A 212 0.15 7.94 14.43
CA LEU A 212 -0.49 8.26 15.70
C LEU A 212 0.47 9.01 16.64
N SER A 213 1.69 8.49 16.83
CA SER A 213 2.69 9.12 17.70
C SER A 213 3.17 10.47 17.18
N GLY A 214 3.21 10.64 15.86
CA GLY A 214 3.51 11.91 15.22
C GLY A 214 2.46 12.98 15.53
N TYR A 215 1.19 12.67 15.30
CA TYR A 215 0.09 13.58 15.65
C TYR A 215 0.03 13.88 17.15
N GLY A 216 0.23 12.87 18.00
CA GLY A 216 0.30 13.06 19.46
C GLY A 216 1.49 13.92 19.92
N ALA A 217 2.52 14.06 19.09
CA ALA A 217 3.68 14.93 19.33
C ALA A 217 3.60 16.28 18.60
N GLY A 218 2.45 16.65 18.02
CA GLY A 218 2.27 17.88 17.24
C GLY A 218 3.03 17.89 15.90
N ARG A 219 3.32 16.72 15.33
CA ARG A 219 3.89 16.56 13.98
C ARG A 219 2.80 16.17 12.99
N THR A 220 3.08 16.26 11.70
CA THR A 220 2.21 15.78 10.62
C THR A 220 2.97 14.77 9.75
N PRO A 221 2.97 13.47 10.14
CA PRO A 221 3.65 12.42 9.39
C PRO A 221 3.12 12.22 7.97
N ASN A 222 3.97 11.77 7.05
CA ASN A 222 3.54 11.25 5.75
C ASN A 222 3.58 9.71 5.76
N PRO A 223 2.43 9.03 5.92
CA PRO A 223 2.39 7.57 6.04
C PRO A 223 2.69 6.85 4.71
N CYS A 224 2.47 7.48 3.55
CA CYS A 224 2.65 6.85 2.25
C CYS A 224 4.13 6.66 1.91
N VAL A 225 4.96 7.69 2.16
CA VAL A 225 6.41 7.61 1.97
C VAL A 225 7.00 6.49 2.83
N LEU A 226 6.56 6.39 4.09
CA LEU A 226 7.01 5.36 5.02
C LEU A 226 6.53 3.96 4.61
N CYS A 227 5.26 3.84 4.21
CA CYS A 227 4.69 2.57 3.76
C CYS A 227 5.42 2.03 2.52
N ASN A 228 5.65 2.87 1.50
CA ASN A 228 6.35 2.45 0.29
C ASN A 228 7.83 2.11 0.57
N GLY A 229 8.52 2.93 1.37
CA GLY A 229 9.94 2.72 1.71
C GLY A 229 10.21 1.45 2.51
N ASP A 230 9.46 1.23 3.61
CA ASP A 230 9.88 0.29 4.66
C ASP A 230 8.94 -0.92 4.87
N VAL A 231 7.80 -0.96 4.18
CA VAL A 231 6.78 -2.00 4.40
C VAL A 231 6.39 -2.68 3.09
N ARG A 232 5.77 -1.92 2.17
CA ARG A 232 5.04 -2.48 1.04
C ARG A 232 5.97 -2.96 -0.06
N ILE A 233 6.82 -2.09 -0.60
CA ILE A 233 7.64 -2.42 -1.77
C ILE A 233 8.71 -3.45 -1.41
N ALA A 234 9.42 -3.25 -0.30
CA ALA A 234 10.43 -4.19 0.17
C ALA A 234 9.89 -5.63 0.34
N ALA A 235 8.73 -5.78 0.96
CA ALA A 235 8.12 -7.11 1.15
C ALA A 235 7.64 -7.74 -0.17
N MET A 236 7.21 -6.93 -1.15
CA MET A 236 6.86 -7.43 -2.48
C MET A 236 8.10 -7.80 -3.31
N VAL A 237 9.22 -7.09 -3.17
CA VAL A 237 10.49 -7.47 -3.82
C VAL A 237 11.01 -8.80 -3.24
N ASP A 238 10.97 -8.96 -1.91
CA ASP A 238 11.31 -10.22 -1.27
C ASP A 238 10.41 -11.38 -1.73
N LEU A 239 9.09 -11.15 -1.86
CA LEU A 239 8.18 -12.14 -2.43
C LEU A 239 8.48 -12.43 -3.91
N ALA A 240 8.87 -11.41 -4.69
CA ALA A 240 9.26 -11.58 -6.08
C ALA A 240 10.46 -12.54 -6.20
N ASP A 241 11.48 -12.38 -5.35
CA ASP A 241 12.63 -13.29 -5.29
C ASP A 241 12.20 -14.72 -4.98
N ARG A 242 11.33 -14.91 -3.97
CA ARG A 242 10.83 -16.23 -3.59
C ARG A 242 9.95 -16.88 -4.66
N LEU A 243 9.32 -16.10 -5.53
CA LEU A 243 8.53 -16.57 -6.67
C LEU A 243 9.36 -16.71 -7.97
N GLY A 244 10.66 -16.43 -7.91
CA GLY A 244 11.54 -16.48 -9.07
C GLY A 244 11.28 -15.37 -10.10
N ALA A 245 10.70 -14.24 -9.67
CA ALA A 245 10.41 -13.08 -10.50
C ALA A 245 11.56 -12.06 -10.46
N GLY A 246 12.08 -11.69 -11.64
CA GLY A 246 13.20 -10.76 -11.76
C GLY A 246 12.83 -9.31 -11.45
N LYS A 247 11.56 -8.94 -11.62
CA LYS A 247 11.06 -7.56 -11.48
C LYS A 247 9.75 -7.48 -10.72
N LEU A 248 9.53 -6.34 -10.07
CA LEU A 248 8.28 -5.93 -9.45
C LEU A 248 7.68 -4.76 -10.26
N VAL A 249 6.54 -5.01 -10.87
CA VAL A 249 5.80 -4.05 -11.67
C VAL A 249 4.70 -3.42 -10.83
N THR A 250 4.56 -2.09 -10.90
CA THR A 250 3.49 -1.38 -10.20
C THR A 250 2.82 -0.34 -11.08
N GLY A 251 1.56 -0.01 -10.80
CA GLY A 251 0.82 1.05 -11.51
C GLY A 251 1.17 2.47 -11.08
N HIS A 252 2.39 2.73 -10.56
CA HIS A 252 2.78 4.08 -10.17
C HIS A 252 3.20 4.92 -11.39
N TYR A 253 2.93 6.22 -11.31
CA TYR A 253 3.33 7.22 -12.31
C TYR A 253 4.67 7.84 -11.90
N ALA A 254 5.75 7.11 -12.15
CA ALA A 254 7.13 7.54 -11.93
C ALA A 254 8.03 6.83 -12.95
N ARG A 255 9.28 7.28 -13.08
CA ARG A 255 10.28 6.61 -13.95
C ARG A 255 11.42 6.05 -13.12
N VAL A 256 12.05 5.01 -13.64
CA VAL A 256 13.35 4.55 -13.19
C VAL A 256 14.39 5.10 -14.16
N VAL A 257 15.41 5.77 -13.63
CA VAL A 257 16.56 6.25 -14.38
C VAL A 257 17.83 5.64 -13.80
N GLU A 258 18.83 5.43 -14.64
CA GLU A 258 20.13 4.90 -14.23
C GLU A 258 21.21 5.95 -14.46
N ASP A 259 22.10 6.10 -13.48
CA ASP A 259 23.36 6.83 -13.64
C ASP A 259 24.53 5.97 -13.14
N GLU A 260 25.74 6.53 -13.09
CA GLU A 260 26.96 5.83 -12.65
C GLU A 260 26.86 5.19 -11.24
N GLY A 261 25.94 5.67 -10.39
CA GLY A 261 25.72 5.13 -9.05
C GLY A 261 24.52 4.18 -8.93
N GLY A 262 23.92 3.75 -10.05
CA GLY A 262 22.78 2.85 -10.10
C GLY A 262 21.42 3.52 -10.28
N ASN A 263 20.35 2.76 -10.05
CA ASN A 263 18.97 3.18 -10.35
C ASN A 263 18.42 4.19 -9.34
N LEU A 264 17.68 5.17 -9.83
CA LEU A 264 16.99 6.21 -9.06
C LEU A 264 15.56 6.40 -9.57
N ILE A 265 14.71 6.94 -8.71
CA ILE A 265 13.35 7.37 -9.07
C ILE A 265 13.43 8.75 -9.72
N ALA A 266 12.73 8.94 -10.83
CA ALA A 266 12.48 10.24 -11.44
C ALA A 266 10.98 10.52 -11.56
N ALA A 267 10.63 11.80 -11.67
CA ALA A 267 9.25 12.22 -11.86
C ALA A 267 8.64 11.60 -13.13
N GLY A 268 7.36 11.24 -13.04
CA GLY A 268 6.58 10.81 -14.21
C GLY A 268 6.43 11.92 -15.25
N ASN A 269 6.08 11.57 -16.49
CA ASN A 269 5.96 12.56 -17.57
C ASN A 269 4.77 13.54 -17.35
N ASP A 270 3.72 13.08 -16.68
CA ASP A 270 2.58 13.89 -16.26
C ASP A 270 2.76 14.39 -14.82
N GLU A 271 3.11 15.67 -14.66
CA GLU A 271 3.30 16.31 -13.36
C GLU A 271 2.05 16.26 -12.47
N SER A 272 0.85 16.19 -13.05
CA SER A 272 -0.41 16.14 -12.28
C SER A 272 -0.64 14.78 -11.60
N LYS A 273 0.08 13.76 -12.06
CA LYS A 273 0.01 12.38 -11.57
C LYS A 273 1.33 11.87 -11.00
N ASP A 274 2.41 12.64 -11.07
CA ASP A 274 3.74 12.28 -10.56
C ASP A 274 3.69 11.75 -9.12
N GLN A 275 4.07 10.48 -8.96
CA GLN A 275 4.11 9.78 -7.68
C GLN A 275 5.54 9.59 -7.13
N SER A 276 6.55 10.18 -7.77
CA SER A 276 7.96 10.08 -7.33
C SER A 276 8.15 10.49 -5.87
N TYR A 277 7.41 11.50 -5.38
CA TYR A 277 7.46 11.94 -3.99
C TYR A 277 7.09 10.82 -3.00
N MET A 278 6.10 9.97 -3.33
CA MET A 278 5.68 8.85 -2.47
C MET A 278 6.63 7.66 -2.52
N LEU A 279 7.53 7.65 -3.51
CA LEU A 279 8.54 6.62 -3.76
C LEU A 279 9.95 7.09 -3.38
N ALA A 280 10.09 8.32 -2.89
CA ALA A 280 11.38 8.97 -2.66
C ALA A 280 12.26 8.28 -1.60
N ALA A 281 11.67 7.43 -0.75
CA ALA A 281 12.37 6.69 0.29
C ALA A 281 12.87 5.30 -0.15
N LEU A 282 12.71 4.95 -1.43
CA LEU A 282 13.17 3.66 -1.94
C LEU A 282 14.69 3.66 -2.15
N PRO A 283 15.40 2.64 -1.65
CA PRO A 283 16.84 2.54 -1.85
C PRO A 283 17.17 2.08 -3.30
N PRO A 284 18.34 2.45 -3.86
CA PRO A 284 18.67 2.20 -5.26
C PRO A 284 18.60 0.74 -5.72
N ASP A 285 18.96 -0.20 -4.85
CA ASP A 285 18.89 -1.64 -5.09
C ASP A 285 17.44 -2.14 -5.23
N VAL A 286 16.52 -1.60 -4.44
CA VAL A 286 15.08 -1.86 -4.59
C VAL A 286 14.57 -1.21 -5.88
N VAL A 287 14.98 0.02 -6.19
CA VAL A 287 14.57 0.73 -7.42
C VAL A 287 14.99 -0.05 -8.67
N ALA A 288 16.16 -0.68 -8.68
CA ALA A 288 16.62 -1.52 -9.79
C ALA A 288 15.67 -2.69 -10.11
N ARG A 289 14.88 -3.14 -9.13
CA ARG A 289 13.89 -4.21 -9.26
C ARG A 289 12.52 -3.72 -9.72
N LEU A 290 12.30 -2.41 -9.86
CA LEU A 290 11.00 -1.84 -10.19
C LEU A 290 10.85 -1.52 -11.67
N ASP A 291 9.65 -1.72 -12.19
CA ASP A 291 9.23 -1.21 -13.50
C ASP A 291 7.85 -0.51 -13.38
N PHE A 292 7.68 0.58 -14.13
CA PHE A 292 6.50 1.44 -14.11
C PHE A 292 5.89 1.60 -15.52
N PRO A 293 5.08 0.63 -15.99
CA PRO A 293 4.59 0.62 -17.37
C PRO A 293 3.60 1.74 -17.69
N LEU A 294 3.18 2.55 -16.71
CA LEU A 294 2.24 3.65 -16.94
C LEU A 294 2.92 5.02 -17.00
N ALA A 295 4.24 5.09 -16.82
CA ALA A 295 4.98 6.34 -16.66
C ALA A 295 4.83 7.33 -17.83
N GLU A 296 4.58 6.79 -19.03
CA GLU A 296 4.47 7.56 -20.28
C GLU A 296 3.02 7.74 -20.74
N LEU A 297 2.04 7.17 -20.02
CA LEU A 297 0.64 7.21 -20.40
C LEU A 297 -0.11 8.28 -19.62
N SER A 298 -1.00 8.99 -20.30
CA SER A 298 -2.01 9.81 -19.66
C SER A 298 -3.06 8.93 -18.97
N LYS A 299 -3.75 9.50 -17.98
CA LYS A 299 -4.84 8.80 -17.29
C LYS A 299 -5.98 8.38 -18.23
N GLN A 300 -6.21 9.18 -19.27
CA GLN A 300 -7.23 8.87 -20.27
C GLN A 300 -6.84 7.62 -21.06
N GLU A 301 -5.60 7.54 -21.56
CA GLU A 301 -5.10 6.37 -22.28
C GLU A 301 -5.15 5.11 -21.41
N VAL A 302 -4.82 5.21 -20.12
CA VAL A 302 -4.93 4.10 -19.17
C VAL A 302 -6.38 3.59 -19.06
N ARG A 303 -7.37 4.50 -19.01
CA ARG A 303 -8.79 4.10 -19.00
C ARG A 303 -9.24 3.47 -20.32
N GLU A 304 -8.78 3.99 -21.45
CA GLU A 304 -9.08 3.43 -22.77
C GLU A 304 -8.48 2.03 -22.96
N ILE A 305 -7.28 1.78 -22.43
CA ILE A 305 -6.70 0.44 -22.37
C ILE A 305 -7.57 -0.48 -21.50
N ALA A 306 -7.99 -0.02 -20.32
CA ALA A 306 -8.84 -0.82 -19.43
C ALA A 306 -10.18 -1.20 -20.08
N GLU A 307 -10.82 -0.27 -20.79
CA GLU A 307 -12.08 -0.53 -21.50
C GLU A 307 -11.88 -1.51 -22.67
N ARG A 308 -10.84 -1.32 -23.49
CA ARG A 308 -10.51 -2.25 -24.59
C ARG A 308 -10.17 -3.65 -24.10
N GLY A 309 -9.48 -3.75 -22.97
CA GLY A 309 -9.13 -5.01 -22.31
C GLY A 309 -10.31 -5.67 -21.58
N GLY A 310 -11.50 -5.05 -21.57
CA GLY A 310 -12.68 -5.60 -20.89
C GLY A 310 -12.55 -5.65 -19.36
N LEU A 311 -11.67 -4.84 -18.77
CA LEU A 311 -11.41 -4.90 -17.33
C LEU A 311 -12.61 -4.38 -16.54
N SER A 312 -13.12 -5.19 -15.60
CA SER A 312 -14.27 -4.85 -14.74
C SER A 312 -14.09 -3.56 -13.94
N VAL A 313 -12.84 -3.17 -13.68
CA VAL A 313 -12.48 -1.95 -12.95
C VAL A 313 -12.40 -0.70 -13.81
N ALA A 314 -12.55 -0.75 -15.14
CA ALA A 314 -12.25 0.36 -16.06
C ALA A 314 -12.89 1.72 -15.68
N ARG A 315 -14.08 1.68 -15.07
CA ARG A 315 -14.84 2.87 -14.63
C ARG A 315 -14.77 3.14 -13.13
N LYS A 316 -13.97 2.38 -12.39
CA LYS A 316 -13.84 2.52 -10.93
C LYS A 316 -13.13 3.86 -10.61
N PRO A 317 -13.69 4.68 -9.69
CA PRO A 317 -13.03 5.89 -9.21
C PRO A 317 -11.68 5.59 -8.55
N GLU A 318 -10.75 6.55 -8.61
CA GLU A 318 -9.49 6.48 -7.87
C GLU A 318 -9.74 6.66 -6.36
N SER A 319 -8.99 5.94 -5.53
CA SER A 319 -8.95 6.20 -4.09
C SER A 319 -8.07 7.44 -3.83
N GLN A 320 -8.59 8.41 -3.08
CA GLN A 320 -7.93 9.71 -2.84
C GLN A 320 -7.52 9.92 -1.36
N ASP A 321 -7.91 9.01 -0.47
CA ASP A 321 -7.65 9.11 0.98
C ASP A 321 -6.54 8.15 1.44
N LEU A 322 -6.06 8.36 2.66
CA LEU A 322 -5.15 7.41 3.32
C LEU A 322 -5.83 6.03 3.39
N CYS A 323 -5.12 4.99 2.93
CA CYS A 323 -5.69 3.66 2.75
C CYS A 323 -6.34 3.07 4.01
N PHE A 324 -5.82 3.42 5.19
CA PHE A 324 -6.26 2.92 6.48
C PHE A 324 -7.35 3.76 7.16
N LEU A 325 -7.70 4.93 6.60
CA LEU A 325 -8.88 5.68 7.07
C LEU A 325 -10.17 5.02 6.60
N ALA A 326 -10.16 4.35 5.44
CA ALA A 326 -11.27 3.53 4.95
C ALA A 326 -12.65 4.27 5.00
N GLY A 327 -12.66 5.55 4.62
CA GLY A 327 -13.85 6.39 4.63
C GLY A 327 -14.21 7.07 5.96
N GLN A 328 -13.44 6.85 7.03
CA GLN A 328 -13.56 7.60 8.29
C GLN A 328 -12.79 8.92 8.23
N SER A 329 -13.21 9.87 9.06
CA SER A 329 -12.46 11.12 9.20
C SER A 329 -11.14 10.86 9.95
N LYS A 330 -10.11 11.65 9.63
CA LYS A 330 -8.84 11.63 10.38
C LYS A 330 -9.06 11.82 11.88
N LYS A 331 -10.00 12.69 12.26
CA LYS A 331 -10.34 12.96 13.67
C LYS A 331 -10.82 11.68 14.38
N ASP A 332 -11.75 10.97 13.76
CA ASP A 332 -12.33 9.77 14.38
C ASP A 332 -11.27 8.67 14.50
N PHE A 333 -10.41 8.54 13.48
CA PHE A 333 -9.29 7.60 13.49
C PHE A 333 -8.29 7.90 14.62
N LEU A 334 -7.86 9.16 14.76
CA LEU A 334 -6.92 9.58 15.81
C LEU A 334 -7.52 9.38 17.22
N THR A 335 -8.82 9.64 17.39
CA THR A 335 -9.53 9.40 18.64
C THR A 335 -9.53 7.92 19.01
N ARG A 336 -9.98 7.05 18.09
CA ARG A 336 -10.13 5.61 18.34
C ARG A 336 -8.80 4.89 18.54
N HIS A 337 -7.85 5.13 17.65
CA HIS A 337 -6.61 4.34 17.61
C HIS A 337 -5.47 5.00 18.37
N GLY A 338 -5.47 6.32 18.49
CA GLY A 338 -4.43 7.07 19.19
C GLY A 338 -4.82 7.60 20.57
N GLY A 339 -6.09 7.46 20.99
CA GLY A 339 -6.60 8.06 22.23
C GLY A 339 -6.53 9.60 22.24
N LEU A 340 -6.37 10.22 21.05
CA LEU A 340 -6.27 11.67 20.90
C LEU A 340 -7.67 12.28 20.94
N ILE A 341 -8.22 12.38 22.15
CA ILE A 341 -9.53 12.99 22.41
C ILE A 341 -9.47 14.52 22.35
N ASP A 342 -10.61 15.12 22.03
CA ASP A 342 -10.73 16.58 22.05
C ASP A 342 -10.49 17.12 23.46
N ARG A 343 -9.47 17.96 23.60
CA ARG A 343 -9.16 18.71 24.81
C ARG A 343 -8.93 20.15 24.41
N LYS A 344 -9.70 21.06 25.00
CA LYS A 344 -9.55 22.49 24.78
C LYS A 344 -8.12 22.95 25.08
N GLY A 345 -7.59 23.76 24.18
CA GLY A 345 -6.27 24.37 24.28
C GLY A 345 -6.29 25.80 23.76
N PRO A 346 -5.36 26.66 24.20
CA PRO A 346 -5.33 28.04 23.76
C PRO A 346 -4.77 28.16 22.34
N VAL A 347 -5.42 29.00 21.53
CA VAL A 347 -4.85 29.57 20.31
C VAL A 347 -4.16 30.86 20.69
N VAL A 348 -2.85 30.96 20.50
CA VAL A 348 -2.04 32.12 20.90
C VAL A 348 -1.40 32.78 19.69
N ASP A 349 -1.19 34.09 19.77
CA ASP A 349 -0.45 34.85 18.77
C ASP A 349 1.09 34.69 18.95
N GLU A 350 1.86 35.54 18.27
CA GLU A 350 3.32 35.59 18.41
C GLU A 350 3.79 36.17 19.76
N SER A 351 3.03 37.08 20.35
CA SER A 351 3.33 37.69 21.66
C SER A 351 3.01 36.74 22.83
N GLY A 352 2.22 35.70 22.58
CA GLY A 352 1.70 34.78 23.59
C GLY A 352 0.33 35.19 24.13
N GLU A 353 -0.31 36.20 23.54
CA GLU A 353 -1.68 36.59 23.83
C GLU A 353 -2.66 35.51 23.32
N THR A 354 -3.60 35.11 24.18
CA THR A 354 -4.63 34.14 23.82
C THR A 354 -5.69 34.82 22.95
N LEU A 355 -5.85 34.33 21.72
CA LEU A 355 -6.85 34.79 20.76
C LEU A 355 -8.15 33.97 20.81
N GLY A 356 -8.11 32.77 21.40
CA GLY A 356 -9.27 31.89 21.54
C GLY A 356 -8.88 30.47 21.94
N GLU A 357 -9.78 29.52 21.69
CA GLU A 357 -9.60 28.10 22.03
C GLU A 357 -9.76 27.20 20.80
N HIS A 358 -9.12 26.03 20.83
CA HIS A 358 -9.26 24.98 19.82
C HIS A 358 -9.54 23.62 20.49
N PRO A 359 -10.09 22.62 19.77
CA PRO A 359 -10.46 21.32 20.35
C PRO A 359 -9.27 20.37 20.61
N GLY A 360 -8.03 20.78 20.31
CA GLY A 360 -6.84 19.94 20.47
C GLY A 360 -5.78 20.20 19.38
N HIS A 361 -4.50 20.10 19.72
CA HIS A 361 -3.41 20.51 18.81
C HIS A 361 -3.28 19.58 17.58
N HIS A 362 -3.67 18.32 17.70
CA HIS A 362 -3.59 17.30 16.64
C HIS A 362 -4.54 17.57 15.45
N HIS A 363 -5.45 18.54 15.57
CA HIS A 363 -6.29 19.01 14.47
C HIS A 363 -5.58 20.01 13.54
N PHE A 364 -4.35 20.43 13.89
CA PHE A 364 -3.65 21.53 13.23
C PHE A 364 -2.32 21.09 12.64
N THR A 365 -2.05 21.56 11.43
CA THR A 365 -0.76 21.40 10.75
C THR A 365 -0.14 22.77 10.49
N VAL A 366 1.18 22.89 10.64
CA VAL A 366 1.91 24.13 10.29
C VAL A 366 1.57 24.58 8.87
N GLY A 367 1.27 25.87 8.71
CA GLY A 367 0.80 26.46 7.46
C GLY A 367 -0.72 26.39 7.21
N GLN A 368 -1.49 25.74 8.10
CA GLN A 368 -2.95 25.70 8.01
C GLN A 368 -3.56 27.08 8.26
N ARG A 369 -4.49 27.49 7.39
CA ARG A 369 -5.25 28.76 7.49
C ARG A 369 -6.68 28.59 7.98
N ARG A 370 -7.35 27.52 7.54
CA ARG A 370 -8.79 27.32 7.80
C ARG A 370 -9.01 26.57 9.11
N GLY A 371 -10.17 26.80 9.75
CA GLY A 371 -10.58 26.07 10.95
C GLY A 371 -9.83 26.44 12.23
N LEU A 372 -9.25 27.65 12.31
CA LEU A 372 -8.52 28.11 13.49
C LEU A 372 -9.42 28.47 14.69
N GLY A 373 -10.70 28.74 14.46
CA GLY A 373 -11.65 29.05 15.53
C GLY A 373 -11.48 30.44 16.17
N VAL A 374 -10.68 31.33 15.56
CA VAL A 374 -10.41 32.69 16.06
C VAL A 374 -10.78 33.74 15.03
N ALA A 375 -11.32 34.87 15.50
CA ALA A 375 -11.60 36.04 14.66
C ALA A 375 -10.35 36.93 14.61
N SER A 376 -9.95 37.35 13.41
CA SER A 376 -8.85 38.30 13.21
C SER A 376 -9.13 39.18 12.01
N THR A 377 -8.64 40.42 12.06
CA THR A 377 -8.75 41.39 10.96
C THR A 377 -7.88 41.01 9.76
N GLU A 378 -6.84 40.19 9.97
CA GLU A 378 -5.96 39.69 8.93
C GLU A 378 -5.93 38.15 8.91
N PRO A 379 -5.63 37.51 7.76
CA PRO A 379 -5.52 36.06 7.69
C PRO A 379 -4.37 35.51 8.56
N LEU A 380 -4.72 34.66 9.52
CA LEU A 380 -3.78 33.95 10.37
C LEU A 380 -3.49 32.53 9.86
N TYR A 381 -2.33 32.02 10.21
CA TYR A 381 -1.84 30.68 9.85
C TYR A 381 -1.19 30.03 11.07
N VAL A 382 -1.30 28.70 11.18
CA VAL A 382 -0.61 27.92 12.22
C VAL A 382 0.90 28.01 12.00
N LEU A 383 1.63 28.60 12.94
CA LEU A 383 3.09 28.69 12.93
C LEU A 383 3.73 27.48 13.62
N ASP A 384 3.13 27.01 14.72
CA ASP A 384 3.63 25.88 15.49
C ASP A 384 2.50 25.23 16.32
N THR A 385 2.70 23.96 16.70
CA THR A 385 1.84 23.24 17.64
C THR A 385 2.68 22.64 18.77
N ASP A 386 2.28 22.90 20.02
CA ASP A 386 2.90 22.32 21.21
C ASP A 386 1.94 21.30 21.84
N ALA A 387 2.29 20.02 21.74
CA ALA A 387 1.50 18.93 22.32
C ALA A 387 1.51 18.90 23.85
N ARG A 388 2.61 19.35 24.47
CA ARG A 388 2.81 19.34 25.93
C ARG A 388 1.89 20.36 26.61
N THR A 389 1.80 21.56 26.05
CA THR A 389 0.90 22.62 26.56
C THR A 389 -0.45 22.65 25.87
N ASN A 390 -0.64 21.82 24.84
CA ASN A 390 -1.83 21.81 23.97
C ASN A 390 -2.09 23.18 23.34
N THR A 391 -1.04 23.86 22.89
CA THR A 391 -1.13 25.23 22.37
C THR A 391 -0.98 25.23 20.85
N VAL A 392 -1.79 26.03 20.17
CA VAL A 392 -1.64 26.31 18.74
C VAL A 392 -1.19 27.76 18.59
N ARG A 393 0.02 27.97 18.07
CA ARG A 393 0.53 29.31 17.79
C ARG A 393 0.15 29.72 16.38
N VAL A 394 -0.44 30.90 16.23
CA VAL A 394 -0.84 31.46 14.95
C VAL A 394 -0.20 32.82 14.69
N GLY A 395 -0.05 33.18 13.42
CA GLY A 395 0.48 34.48 13.03
C GLY A 395 0.30 34.74 11.55
N ARG A 396 0.89 35.83 11.07
CA ARG A 396 0.80 36.26 9.67
C ARG A 396 1.59 35.32 8.75
N ARG A 397 1.21 35.28 7.47
CA ARG A 397 1.83 34.40 6.47
C ARG A 397 3.35 34.57 6.37
N ASN A 398 3.85 35.80 6.42
CA ASN A 398 5.28 36.11 6.32
C ASN A 398 6.13 35.49 7.45
N ARG A 399 5.51 35.03 8.55
CA ARG A 399 6.20 34.32 9.63
C ARG A 399 6.43 32.83 9.35
N LEU A 400 5.74 32.28 8.36
CA LEU A 400 5.96 30.90 7.90
C LEU A 400 7.17 30.79 6.98
N ALA A 401 7.56 31.90 6.36
CA ALA A 401 8.61 31.94 5.35
C ALA A 401 9.97 31.63 5.99
N THR A 402 10.63 30.60 5.48
CA THR A 402 12.01 30.27 5.84
C THR A 402 12.83 29.94 4.59
N ASP A 403 14.08 30.39 4.55
CA ASP A 403 15.08 30.00 3.57
C ASP A 403 15.98 28.86 4.07
N ARG A 404 15.75 28.38 5.30
CA ARG A 404 16.46 27.24 5.90
C ARG A 404 15.48 26.22 6.42
N VAL A 405 15.66 24.97 6.01
CA VAL A 405 14.81 23.85 6.44
C VAL A 405 15.67 22.82 7.13
N ARG A 406 15.41 22.64 8.43
CA ARG A 406 16.02 21.54 9.17
C ARG A 406 15.32 20.23 8.89
N VAL A 407 16.11 19.22 8.62
CA VAL A 407 15.65 17.87 8.37
C VAL A 407 16.40 16.88 9.26
N ARG A 408 15.82 15.71 9.45
CA ARG A 408 16.39 14.58 10.19
C ARG A 408 16.21 13.30 9.41
N ASN A 409 16.98 12.28 9.77
CA ASN A 409 16.95 10.95 9.12
C ASN A 409 17.07 11.10 7.59
N ALA A 410 18.06 11.88 7.15
CA ALA A 410 18.29 12.11 5.74
C ALA A 410 19.08 10.95 5.14
N VAL A 411 18.70 10.55 3.95
CA VAL A 411 19.38 9.56 3.13
C VAL A 411 19.71 10.22 1.79
N MET A 412 20.99 10.23 1.46
CA MET A 412 21.52 10.79 0.23
C MET A 412 21.96 9.64 -0.68
N HIS A 413 21.24 9.40 -1.77
CA HIS A 413 21.62 8.39 -2.77
C HIS A 413 22.80 8.87 -3.62
N ARG A 414 22.96 10.18 -3.77
CA ARG A 414 24.09 10.83 -4.42
C ARG A 414 24.62 11.96 -3.55
N ASP A 415 25.79 12.46 -3.91
CA ASP A 415 26.37 13.63 -3.25
C ASP A 415 25.40 14.83 -3.26
N GLY A 416 25.31 15.53 -2.13
CA GLY A 416 24.45 16.68 -1.92
C GLY A 416 24.74 17.85 -2.85
N GLY A 417 25.95 17.93 -3.42
CA GLY A 417 26.29 18.89 -4.47
C GLY A 417 25.48 18.72 -5.77
N ARG A 418 24.79 17.59 -5.97
CA ARG A 418 23.87 17.39 -7.10
C ARG A 418 22.47 17.95 -6.84
N VAL A 419 22.12 18.27 -5.60
CA VAL A 419 20.79 18.79 -5.27
C VAL A 419 20.65 20.20 -5.83
N ASP A 420 19.68 20.39 -6.73
CA ASP A 420 19.32 21.70 -7.27
C ASP A 420 17.95 22.20 -6.77
N ARG A 421 17.11 21.30 -6.26
CA ARG A 421 15.78 21.61 -5.72
C ARG A 421 15.31 20.61 -4.67
N VAL A 422 14.32 21.02 -3.88
CA VAL A 422 13.65 20.19 -2.87
C VAL A 422 12.15 20.32 -2.98
N ARG A 423 11.42 19.20 -2.91
CA ARG A 423 9.96 19.19 -2.76
C ARG A 423 9.62 18.94 -1.28
N LEU A 424 8.99 19.91 -0.64
CA LEU A 424 8.68 19.91 0.81
C LEU A 424 7.23 19.52 1.14
N ARG A 425 6.40 19.35 0.10
CA ARG A 425 5.02 18.89 0.16
C ARG A 425 4.63 18.29 -1.18
N TYR A 426 3.80 17.24 -1.17
CA TYR A 426 3.48 16.46 -2.37
C TYR A 426 2.94 17.31 -3.55
N HIS A 427 1.85 18.03 -3.36
CA HIS A 427 1.24 18.90 -4.40
C HIS A 427 1.77 20.34 -4.35
N THR A 428 3.08 20.50 -4.31
CA THR A 428 3.73 21.81 -4.43
C THR A 428 4.93 21.73 -5.35
N ASP A 429 5.18 22.82 -6.07
CA ASP A 429 6.37 22.94 -6.91
C ASP A 429 7.65 22.80 -6.07
N PRO A 430 8.66 22.08 -6.57
CA PRO A 430 9.97 22.08 -5.96
C PRO A 430 10.55 23.49 -5.81
N VAL A 431 11.31 23.70 -4.75
CA VAL A 431 12.00 24.96 -4.45
C VAL A 431 13.49 24.78 -4.73
N PRO A 432 14.14 25.70 -5.46
CA PRO A 432 15.59 25.62 -5.64
C PRO A 432 16.30 25.61 -4.30
N ALA A 433 17.20 24.64 -4.12
CA ALA A 433 17.81 24.36 -2.82
C ALA A 433 19.20 23.74 -2.96
N ARG A 434 19.99 23.88 -1.89
CA ARG A 434 21.33 23.31 -1.75
C ARG A 434 21.49 22.63 -0.39
N VAL A 435 22.32 21.60 -0.35
CA VAL A 435 22.69 20.88 0.88
C VAL A 435 24.15 20.45 0.80
N GLU A 436 24.86 20.59 1.91
CA GLU A 436 26.24 20.13 2.05
C GLU A 436 26.23 18.79 2.78
N ALA A 437 26.22 17.69 2.03
CA ALA A 437 26.20 16.33 2.57
C ALA A 437 26.77 15.33 1.55
N GLY A 438 27.65 14.43 1.99
CA GLY A 438 28.05 13.29 1.15
C GLY A 438 26.92 12.28 0.96
N ALA A 439 27.08 11.34 0.03
CA ALA A 439 26.17 10.18 -0.07
C ALA A 439 26.16 9.38 1.25
N GLY A 440 25.02 8.74 1.57
CA GLY A 440 24.82 7.96 2.79
C GLY A 440 23.76 8.53 3.73
N THR A 441 23.80 8.10 5.00
CA THR A 441 22.79 8.45 6.00
C THR A 441 23.28 9.56 6.94
N HIS A 442 22.40 10.50 7.25
CA HIS A 442 22.70 11.67 8.08
C HIS A 442 21.61 11.88 9.12
N LYS A 443 22.00 12.01 10.38
CA LYS A 443 21.04 12.20 11.48
C LYS A 443 20.29 13.54 11.36
N HIS A 444 21.00 14.59 11.01
CA HIS A 444 20.49 15.95 10.85
C HIS A 444 21.19 16.65 9.69
N LEU A 445 20.44 17.38 8.89
CA LEU A 445 20.95 18.30 7.86
C LEU A 445 20.15 19.61 7.89
N GLU A 446 20.72 20.64 7.29
CA GLU A 446 20.04 21.91 7.04
C GLU A 446 20.06 22.19 5.53
N LEU A 447 18.88 22.34 4.94
CA LEU A 447 18.72 22.69 3.54
C LEU A 447 18.67 24.21 3.41
N LYS A 448 19.43 24.78 2.48
CA LYS A 448 19.40 26.21 2.12
C LYS A 448 18.52 26.36 0.88
N LEU A 449 17.49 27.20 0.94
CA LEU A 449 16.57 27.49 -0.16
C LEU A 449 16.92 28.83 -0.80
N ASP A 450 16.85 28.92 -2.13
CA ASP A 450 17.12 30.18 -2.84
C ASP A 450 15.93 31.15 -2.79
N ARG A 451 14.75 30.63 -2.48
CA ARG A 451 13.53 31.40 -2.20
C ARG A 451 12.85 30.85 -0.95
N PRO A 452 12.25 31.70 -0.09
CA PRO A 452 11.59 31.22 1.12
C PRO A 452 10.43 30.26 0.81
N PHE A 453 10.27 29.25 1.67
CA PHE A 453 9.11 28.35 1.66
C PHE A 453 8.24 28.60 2.89
N ASP A 454 6.92 28.66 2.69
CA ASP A 454 5.95 28.90 3.76
C ASP A 454 5.61 27.58 4.49
N GLY A 455 6.08 27.44 5.73
CA GLY A 455 5.57 26.44 6.67
C GLY A 455 5.95 25.00 6.30
N PRO A 456 7.24 24.65 6.28
CA PRO A 456 7.68 23.27 6.18
C PRO A 456 7.19 22.51 7.43
N ALA A 457 6.20 21.62 7.25
CA ALA A 457 5.51 20.98 8.37
C ALA A 457 6.36 19.82 8.96
N PRO A 458 6.68 19.85 10.27
CA PRO A 458 7.46 18.78 10.90
C PRO A 458 6.79 17.42 10.75
N GLY A 459 7.55 16.41 10.34
CA GLY A 459 7.05 15.06 10.05
C GLY A 459 6.70 14.79 8.58
N GLN A 460 6.56 15.82 7.74
CA GLN A 460 6.47 15.62 6.29
C GLN A 460 7.83 15.22 5.70
N ALA A 461 7.82 14.67 4.48
CA ALA A 461 9.03 14.34 3.76
C ALA A 461 9.61 15.59 3.06
N ALA A 462 10.94 15.68 3.02
CA ALA A 462 11.68 16.57 2.13
C ALA A 462 12.35 15.69 1.08
N VAL A 463 11.96 15.86 -0.18
CA VAL A 463 12.50 15.08 -1.32
C VAL A 463 13.54 15.93 -2.04
N LEU A 464 14.81 15.52 -1.98
CA LEU A 464 15.94 16.22 -2.56
C LEU A 464 16.15 15.73 -3.99
N MET A 465 16.24 16.67 -4.94
CA MET A 465 16.18 16.37 -6.36
C MET A 465 17.32 17.03 -7.13
N SER A 466 17.70 16.40 -8.24
CA SER A 466 18.56 16.93 -9.30
C SER A 466 17.73 16.97 -10.58
N GLY A 467 17.18 18.12 -10.94
CA GLY A 467 16.18 18.20 -11.99
C GLY A 467 14.90 17.46 -11.59
N ASP A 468 14.55 16.40 -12.30
CA ASP A 468 13.41 15.53 -12.05
C ASP A 468 13.76 14.24 -11.29
N VAL A 469 15.05 14.00 -11.02
CA VAL A 469 15.55 12.78 -10.36
C VAL A 469 15.63 12.96 -8.85
N VAL A 470 15.11 12.00 -8.09
CA VAL A 470 15.26 11.93 -6.63
C VAL A 470 16.65 11.44 -6.29
N VAL A 471 17.45 12.29 -5.64
CA VAL A 471 18.83 12.00 -5.23
C VAL A 471 18.98 11.87 -3.71
N GLY A 472 17.92 12.13 -2.96
CA GLY A 472 17.84 11.88 -1.54
C GLY A 472 16.48 12.23 -0.95
N HIS A 473 16.27 11.86 0.29
CA HIS A 473 15.06 12.17 1.05
C HIS A 473 15.38 12.39 2.52
N ALA A 474 14.51 13.10 3.23
CA ALA A 474 14.63 13.30 4.67
C ALA A 474 13.25 13.56 5.30
N THR A 475 13.18 13.57 6.63
CA THR A 475 11.99 14.01 7.36
C THR A 475 12.18 15.45 7.85
N ILE A 476 11.22 16.33 7.56
CA ILE A 476 11.24 17.72 8.07
C ILE A 476 11.21 17.69 9.60
N ALA A 477 12.20 18.34 10.22
CA ALA A 477 12.30 18.48 11.66
C ALA A 477 11.49 19.70 12.14
N ARG A 478 11.34 19.85 13.46
CA ARG A 478 10.86 21.13 14.01
C ARG A 478 11.86 22.22 13.65
N GLN A 479 11.38 23.29 13.03
CA GLN A 479 12.20 24.48 12.78
C GLN A 479 12.39 25.17 14.14
N SER A 480 13.60 25.63 14.48
CA SER A 480 13.68 26.58 15.61
C SER A 480 12.97 27.83 15.15
N GLY A 481 12.06 28.38 15.96
CA GLY A 481 11.53 29.70 15.70
C GLY A 481 12.68 30.65 15.36
N SER A 482 12.51 31.46 14.32
CA SER A 482 13.22 32.74 14.29
C SER A 482 12.96 33.36 15.66
N LYS A 483 14.01 33.53 16.45
CA LYS A 483 13.90 34.38 17.63
C LYS A 483 13.44 35.78 17.20
#